data_AF-A0A6N3FAR6-F1
#
_entry.id   AF-A0A6N3FAR6-F1
#
_cell.length_a   1.000
_cell.length_b   1.000
_cell.length_c   1.000
_cell.angle_alpha   90.00
_cell.angle_beta   90.00
_cell.angle_gamma   90.00
#
_symmetry.space_group_name_H-M   'P 1'
#
loop_
_entity.id
_entity.type
_entity.pdbx_description
1 polymer ?
#
loop_
_entity_poly.entity_id
_entity_poly.type
_entity_poly.pdbx_seq_one_letter_code
_entity_poly.pdbx_strand_id
1 'polypeptide(L)'
;MYMRGRFSYIAGEWIILKPIYHAGQIISAYETVMGLPAAERLTGSDGTFKPEADQQRIDEVHKKALAAAELPMDWDGLTDRMRDCLLAKELAVGETVLFAATEPYGGPGDFALRGGVIQSIDPERGTCTIRGDFFPMDDVPLHYVLGSYDRSVSEEHYGFPHIRPLLGEHPELAERYLREAEARWNTQYGQSAATTEVPKNTMQTMGGIS
;
A
#
# COMPACT_ATOMS: atom_id res chain seq x y z
N MET A 1 -7.43 3.80 -25.13
CA MET A 1 -6.26 4.28 -25.91
C MET A 1 -5.12 4.47 -24.91
N TYR A 2 -4.16 3.55 -24.90
CA TYR A 2 -3.03 3.54 -23.96
C TYR A 2 -2.21 4.83 -24.11
N MET A 3 -2.07 5.62 -23.05
CA MET A 3 -1.07 6.69 -23.01
C MET A 3 0.31 6.05 -22.89
N ARG A 4 0.95 5.85 -24.05
CA ARG A 4 2.38 5.59 -24.16
C ARG A 4 3.12 6.72 -23.45
N GLY A 5 3.94 6.35 -22.46
CA GLY A 5 4.83 7.28 -21.76
C GLY A 5 5.59 8.16 -22.74
N ARG A 6 5.64 9.47 -22.47
CA ARG A 6 6.49 10.39 -23.22
C ARG A 6 7.93 10.01 -22.90
N PHE A 7 8.70 9.60 -23.91
CA PHE A 7 10.15 9.42 -23.79
C PHE A 7 10.85 10.78 -23.90
N SER A 8 12.01 10.92 -23.28
CA SER A 8 12.92 12.05 -23.54
C SER A 8 14.33 11.52 -23.70
N TYR A 9 15.06 12.11 -24.65
CA TYR A 9 16.38 11.69 -25.07
C TYR A 9 17.38 12.74 -24.58
N ILE A 10 18.25 12.34 -23.65
CA ILE A 10 19.29 13.21 -23.08
C ILE A 10 20.61 12.45 -23.15
N ALA A 11 21.67 13.11 -23.63
CA ALA A 11 23.04 12.57 -23.69
C ALA A 11 23.23 11.22 -24.41
N GLY A 12 22.36 10.88 -25.37
CA GLY A 12 22.53 9.68 -26.19
C GLY A 12 21.69 8.47 -25.75
N GLU A 13 20.98 8.56 -24.62
CA GLU A 13 20.22 7.44 -24.05
C GLU A 13 18.71 7.69 -23.99
N TRP A 14 17.94 6.61 -24.17
CA TRP A 14 16.50 6.58 -23.99
C TRP A 14 16.18 6.35 -22.52
N ILE A 15 15.90 7.42 -21.79
CA ILE A 15 15.47 7.32 -20.39
C ILE A 15 13.96 7.05 -20.39
N ILE A 16 13.55 5.95 -19.75
CA ILE A 16 12.15 5.73 -19.39
C ILE A 16 11.79 6.83 -18.40
N LEU A 17 11.08 7.86 -18.87
CA LEU A 17 10.46 8.87 -18.03
C LEU A 17 9.40 8.18 -17.17
N LYS A 18 9.81 7.70 -16.00
CA LYS A 18 8.87 7.41 -14.91
C LYS A 18 8.20 8.75 -14.60
N PRO A 19 6.87 8.84 -14.73
CA PRO A 19 6.22 10.11 -14.99
C PRO A 19 6.31 10.96 -13.72
N ILE A 20 6.88 12.16 -13.83
CA ILE A 20 6.81 13.21 -12.79
C ILE A 20 7.65 12.89 -11.52
N TYR A 21 8.96 12.68 -11.66
CA TYR A 21 9.86 12.80 -10.51
C TYR A 21 9.93 14.27 -10.06
N HIS A 22 9.17 14.64 -9.02
CA HIS A 22 9.45 15.82 -8.19
C HIS A 22 10.56 15.53 -7.17
N ALA A 23 11.46 14.56 -7.44
CA ALA A 23 12.55 14.18 -6.56
C ALA A 23 13.40 15.39 -6.15
N GLY A 24 13.63 16.34 -7.08
CA GLY A 24 14.33 17.59 -6.76
C GLY A 24 13.61 18.43 -5.70
N GLN A 25 12.27 18.53 -5.75
CA GLN A 25 11.50 19.27 -4.74
C GLN A 25 11.47 18.55 -3.39
N ILE A 26 11.28 17.23 -3.39
CA ILE A 26 11.27 16.41 -2.17
C ILE A 26 12.65 16.44 -1.51
N ILE A 27 13.72 16.26 -2.28
CA ILE A 27 15.10 16.35 -1.81
C ILE A 27 15.38 17.76 -1.29
N SER A 28 15.01 18.81 -2.03
CA SER A 28 15.26 20.20 -1.59
C SER A 28 14.57 20.55 -0.28
N ALA A 29 13.32 20.09 -0.10
CA ALA A 29 12.60 20.22 1.15
C ALA A 29 13.32 19.48 2.29
N TYR A 30 13.73 18.23 2.06
CA TYR A 30 14.52 17.44 3.01
C TYR A 30 15.85 18.13 3.38
N GLU A 31 16.63 18.58 2.40
CA GLU A 31 17.91 19.27 2.61
C GLU A 31 17.75 20.55 3.44
N THR A 32 16.62 21.25 3.26
CA THR A 32 16.28 22.46 4.01
C THR A 32 15.90 22.13 5.46
N VAL A 33 15.02 21.14 5.66
CA VAL A 33 14.60 20.69 7.01
C VAL A 33 15.78 20.13 7.81
N MET A 34 16.68 19.38 7.16
CA MET A 34 17.88 18.82 7.79
C MET A 34 19.01 19.84 7.96
N GLY A 35 18.85 21.07 7.46
CA GLY A 35 19.84 22.14 7.61
C GLY A 35 21.17 21.86 6.91
N LEU A 36 21.18 21.12 5.80
CA LEU A 36 22.43 20.75 5.12
C LEU A 36 23.15 21.99 4.57
N PRO A 37 24.49 22.08 4.68
CA PRO A 37 25.25 23.19 4.12
C PRO A 37 25.21 23.15 2.59
N ALA A 38 25.30 24.34 1.96
CA ALA A 38 25.13 24.48 0.52
C ALA A 38 26.08 23.60 -0.32
N ALA A 39 27.28 23.28 0.19
CA ALA A 39 28.25 22.40 -0.47
C ALA A 39 27.81 20.94 -0.52
N GLU A 40 26.97 20.49 0.42
CA GLU A 40 26.52 19.10 0.52
C GLU A 40 25.19 18.85 -0.20
N ARG A 41 24.43 19.93 -0.48
CA ARG A 41 23.14 19.87 -1.19
C ARG A 41 23.30 19.45 -2.65
N LEU A 42 22.43 18.55 -3.08
CA LEU A 42 22.21 18.18 -4.48
C LEU A 42 21.32 19.17 -5.22
N THR A 43 20.50 19.93 -4.50
CA THR A 43 19.54 20.85 -5.11
C THR A 43 19.97 22.31 -4.96
N GLY A 44 19.58 23.12 -5.95
CA GLY A 44 19.62 24.58 -5.90
C GLY A 44 18.46 25.14 -5.05
N SER A 45 18.44 26.46 -4.89
CA SER A 45 17.38 27.17 -4.17
C SER A 45 16.01 27.10 -4.85
N ASP A 46 15.97 26.74 -6.13
CA ASP A 46 14.77 26.57 -6.94
C ASP A 46 14.28 25.10 -6.99
N GLY A 47 14.95 24.20 -6.26
CA GLY A 47 14.63 22.77 -6.23
C GLY A 47 15.09 21.98 -7.46
N THR A 48 15.87 22.59 -8.35
CA THR A 48 16.52 21.88 -9.47
C THR A 48 17.80 21.19 -9.01
N PHE A 49 18.15 20.08 -9.66
CA PHE A 49 19.42 19.40 -9.37
C PHE A 49 20.60 20.21 -9.90
N LYS A 50 21.67 20.28 -9.10
CA LYS A 50 22.94 20.88 -9.53
C LYS A 50 23.59 20.04 -10.63
N PRO A 51 24.44 20.65 -11.48
CA PRO A 51 25.12 19.92 -12.56
C PRO A 51 25.97 18.74 -12.09
N GLU A 52 26.48 18.78 -10.85
CA GLU A 52 27.34 17.74 -10.28
C GLU A 52 26.57 16.60 -9.61
N ALA A 53 25.23 16.65 -9.59
CA ALA A 53 24.38 15.62 -9.01
C ALA A 53 24.25 14.41 -9.96
N ASP A 54 24.88 13.29 -9.60
CA ASP A 54 24.71 12.02 -10.32
C ASP A 54 23.46 11.25 -9.86
N GLN A 55 22.97 10.35 -10.71
CA GLN A 55 21.73 9.60 -10.46
C GLN A 55 21.80 8.70 -9.22
N GLN A 56 22.96 8.10 -8.93
CA GLN A 56 23.11 7.23 -7.76
C GLN A 56 22.94 8.03 -6.47
N ARG A 57 23.59 9.19 -6.40
CA ARG A 57 23.49 10.09 -5.24
C ARG A 57 22.08 10.68 -5.12
N ILE A 58 21.43 11.00 -6.23
CA ILE A 58 20.02 11.42 -6.25
C ILE A 58 19.13 10.32 -5.66
N ASP A 59 19.28 9.07 -6.10
CA ASP A 59 18.47 7.95 -5.62
C ASP A 59 18.67 7.71 -4.11
N GLU A 60 19.92 7.78 -3.63
CA GLU A 60 20.23 7.61 -2.20
C GLU A 60 19.62 8.71 -1.34
N VAL A 61 19.74 9.98 -1.75
CA VAL A 61 19.16 11.11 -0.99
C VAL A 61 17.65 11.13 -1.11
N HIS A 62 17.08 10.75 -2.27
CA HIS A 62 15.65 10.62 -2.44
C HIS A 62 15.05 9.60 -1.47
N LYS A 63 15.69 8.42 -1.31
CA LYS A 63 15.27 7.41 -0.32
C LYS A 63 15.29 7.96 1.10
N LYS A 64 16.34 8.71 1.47
CA LYS A 64 16.42 9.37 2.79
C LYS A 64 15.31 10.41 2.98
N ALA A 65 15.03 11.20 1.95
CA ALA A 65 13.99 12.22 1.98
C ALA A 65 12.58 11.61 2.12
N LEU A 66 12.29 10.54 1.37
CA LEU A 66 11.02 9.81 1.52
C LEU A 66 10.89 9.19 2.91
N ALA A 67 11.93 8.53 3.41
CA ALA A 67 11.93 7.95 4.75
C ALA A 67 11.73 9.02 5.85
N ALA A 68 12.38 10.17 5.73
CA ALA A 68 12.21 11.28 6.67
C ALA A 68 10.81 11.91 6.63
N ALA A 69 10.11 11.81 5.49
CA ALA A 69 8.74 12.25 5.32
C ALA A 69 7.71 11.15 5.62
N GLU A 70 8.15 9.96 6.07
CA GLU A 70 7.30 8.78 6.29
C GLU A 70 6.50 8.39 5.03
N LEU A 71 7.08 8.63 3.85
CA LEU A 71 6.49 8.31 2.57
C LEU A 71 7.02 6.97 2.02
N PRO A 72 6.16 6.16 1.38
CA PRO A 72 6.59 4.93 0.71
C PRO A 72 7.57 5.21 -0.42
N MET A 73 8.48 4.25 -0.66
CA MET A 73 9.53 4.39 -1.69
C MET A 73 9.07 4.01 -3.10
N ASP A 74 8.01 3.20 -3.22
CA ASP A 74 7.42 2.80 -4.48
C ASP A 74 6.15 3.60 -4.81
N TRP A 75 5.83 3.65 -6.10
CA TRP A 75 4.70 4.43 -6.62
C TRP A 75 3.35 3.91 -6.16
N ASP A 76 3.22 2.61 -5.93
CA ASP A 76 1.98 2.01 -5.47
C ASP A 76 1.71 2.45 -4.04
N GLY A 77 2.69 2.34 -3.14
CA GLY A 77 2.60 2.82 -1.78
C GLY A 77 2.35 4.33 -1.69
N LEU A 78 2.99 5.15 -2.54
CA LEU A 78 2.72 6.59 -2.57
C LEU A 78 1.26 6.87 -3.00
N THR A 79 0.77 6.15 -4.01
CA THR A 79 -0.60 6.27 -4.49
C THR A 79 -1.60 5.80 -3.43
N ASP A 80 -1.30 4.72 -2.73
CA ASP A 80 -2.11 4.19 -1.63
C ASP A 80 -2.16 5.17 -0.46
N ARG A 81 -1.03 5.78 -0.09
CA ARG A 81 -1.00 6.83 0.93
C ARG A 81 -1.80 8.07 0.51
N MET A 82 -1.73 8.47 -0.75
CA MET A 82 -2.58 9.56 -1.28
C MET A 82 -4.06 9.18 -1.18
N ARG A 83 -4.41 7.93 -1.51
CA ARG A 83 -5.77 7.41 -1.43
C ARG A 83 -6.26 7.38 0.02
N ASP A 84 -5.43 6.93 0.97
CA ASP A 84 -5.73 6.96 2.41
C ASP A 84 -6.10 8.38 2.88
N CYS A 85 -5.25 9.35 2.55
CA CYS A 85 -5.45 10.75 2.94
C CYS A 85 -6.72 11.38 2.37
N LEU A 86 -7.15 10.96 1.17
CA LEU A 86 -8.36 11.44 0.53
C LEU A 86 -9.61 10.73 1.08
N LEU A 87 -9.54 9.41 1.28
CA LEU A 87 -10.63 8.64 1.87
C LEU A 87 -10.92 9.04 3.31
N ALA A 88 -9.90 9.39 4.10
CA ALA A 88 -10.09 9.93 5.44
C ALA A 88 -10.94 11.21 5.49
N LYS A 89 -11.09 11.93 4.36
CA LYS A 89 -11.91 13.15 4.23
C LYS A 89 -13.26 12.89 3.59
N GLU A 90 -13.34 11.89 2.71
CA GLU A 90 -14.56 11.51 2.00
C GLU A 90 -15.48 10.63 2.85
N LEU A 91 -14.90 9.71 3.63
CA LEU A 91 -15.64 8.72 4.41
C LEU A 91 -16.07 9.24 5.78
N ALA A 92 -17.17 8.71 6.29
CA ALA A 92 -17.68 9.00 7.62
C ALA A 92 -17.98 7.74 8.44
N VAL A 93 -17.90 7.89 9.77
CA VAL A 93 -18.32 6.82 10.71
C VAL A 93 -19.82 6.56 10.53
N GLY A 94 -20.19 5.27 10.48
CA GLY A 94 -21.55 4.81 10.23
C GLY A 94 -21.87 4.58 8.75
N GLU A 95 -20.98 4.93 7.83
CA GLU A 95 -21.17 4.61 6.41
C GLU A 95 -21.02 3.11 6.13
N THR A 96 -21.88 2.61 5.24
CA THR A 96 -21.78 1.26 4.71
C THR A 96 -20.88 1.30 3.48
N VAL A 97 -19.87 0.44 3.45
CA VAL A 97 -18.83 0.43 2.42
C VAL A 97 -18.56 -0.97 1.89
N LEU A 98 -18.05 -1.04 0.65
CA LEU A 98 -17.43 -2.22 0.06
C LEU A 98 -15.91 -2.10 0.22
N PHE A 99 -15.26 -3.12 0.76
CA PHE A 99 -13.81 -3.11 1.02
C PHE A 99 -13.17 -4.48 0.80
N ALA A 100 -11.85 -4.50 0.63
CA ALA A 100 -11.04 -5.72 0.66
C ALA A 100 -10.81 -6.17 2.12
N ALA A 101 -11.34 -7.33 2.49
CA ALA A 101 -11.20 -7.86 3.85
C ALA A 101 -9.74 -8.14 4.21
N THR A 102 -9.31 -7.71 5.40
CA THR A 102 -7.95 -7.93 5.94
C THR A 102 -7.81 -9.26 6.67
N GLU A 103 -8.92 -9.92 6.97
CA GLU A 103 -8.96 -11.20 7.66
C GLU A 103 -9.80 -12.21 6.85
N PRO A 104 -9.38 -13.48 6.79
CA PRO A 104 -10.16 -14.48 6.07
C PRO A 104 -11.35 -14.96 6.90
N TYR A 105 -12.51 -15.14 6.26
CA TYR A 105 -13.73 -15.60 6.94
C TYR A 105 -13.75 -17.12 7.15
N GLY A 106 -13.37 -17.88 6.12
CA GLY A 106 -13.38 -19.34 6.10
C GLY A 106 -12.03 -19.99 6.47
N GLY A 107 -11.06 -19.20 6.94
CA GLY A 107 -9.70 -19.66 7.23
C GLY A 107 -8.69 -19.32 6.11
N PRO A 108 -7.41 -19.70 6.26
CA PRO A 108 -6.32 -19.25 5.40
C PRO A 108 -6.64 -19.37 3.91
N GLY A 109 -6.45 -18.27 3.16
CA GLY A 109 -6.73 -18.17 1.73
C GLY A 109 -8.14 -17.69 1.35
N ASP A 110 -9.08 -17.56 2.29
CA ASP A 110 -10.44 -17.03 2.02
C ASP A 110 -10.52 -15.50 2.14
N PHE A 111 -9.79 -14.80 1.28
CA PHE A 111 -9.82 -13.34 1.15
C PHE A 111 -10.75 -12.92 0.03
N ALA A 112 -11.67 -11.99 0.32
CA ALA A 112 -12.59 -11.47 -0.69
C ALA A 112 -13.16 -10.11 -0.29
N LEU A 113 -13.83 -9.46 -1.26
CA LEU A 113 -14.51 -8.20 -1.04
C LEU A 113 -15.74 -8.39 -0.15
N ARG A 114 -15.99 -7.45 0.75
CA ARG A 114 -17.07 -7.52 1.74
C ARG A 114 -17.74 -6.17 1.94
N GLY A 115 -19.02 -6.23 2.30
CA GLY A 115 -19.72 -5.09 2.88
C GLY A 115 -19.39 -4.94 4.36
N GLY A 116 -19.39 -3.71 4.87
CA GLY A 116 -19.25 -3.45 6.29
C GLY A 116 -19.57 -2.00 6.65
N VAL A 117 -19.69 -1.73 7.94
CA VAL A 117 -19.96 -0.38 8.48
C VAL A 117 -18.71 0.18 9.14
N ILE A 118 -18.30 1.39 8.75
CA ILE A 118 -17.16 2.08 9.37
C ILE A 118 -17.49 2.42 10.82
N GLN A 119 -16.67 1.97 11.76
CA GLN A 119 -16.82 2.24 13.19
C GLN A 119 -15.91 3.37 13.67
N SER A 120 -14.71 3.48 13.09
CA SER A 120 -13.72 4.50 13.41
C SER A 120 -12.83 4.76 12.19
N ILE A 121 -12.26 5.95 12.13
CA ILE A 121 -11.28 6.35 11.11
C ILE A 121 -10.10 6.95 11.87
N ASP A 122 -8.88 6.51 11.53
CA ASP A 122 -7.62 7.07 11.99
C ASP A 122 -6.92 7.73 10.79
N PRO A 123 -7.08 9.06 10.60
CA PRO A 123 -6.46 9.77 9.48
C PRO A 123 -4.93 9.79 9.54
N GLU A 124 -4.33 9.73 10.73
CA GLU A 124 -2.88 9.77 10.89
C GLU A 124 -2.26 8.46 10.39
N ARG A 125 -2.82 7.33 10.86
CA ARG A 125 -2.39 5.99 10.43
C ARG A 125 -2.89 5.62 9.05
N GLY A 126 -3.90 6.30 8.52
CA GLY A 126 -4.52 5.96 7.24
C GLY A 126 -5.31 4.65 7.33
N THR A 127 -5.89 4.35 8.49
CA THR A 127 -6.62 3.11 8.76
C THR A 127 -8.03 3.39 9.28
N CYS A 128 -8.86 2.35 9.32
CA CYS A 128 -10.20 2.38 9.87
C CYS A 128 -10.56 1.04 10.52
N THR A 129 -11.55 1.04 11.41
CA THR A 129 -12.21 -0.19 11.84
C THR A 129 -13.50 -0.36 11.06
N ILE A 130 -13.70 -1.52 10.44
CA ILE A 130 -14.92 -1.84 9.70
C ILE A 130 -15.60 -3.03 10.37
N ARG A 131 -16.86 -2.85 10.77
CA ARG A 131 -17.71 -3.94 11.26
C ARG A 131 -18.35 -4.66 10.09
N GLY A 132 -17.85 -5.87 9.79
CA GLY A 132 -18.56 -6.82 8.95
C GLY A 132 -19.71 -7.50 9.69
N ASP A 133 -20.38 -8.43 9.00
CA ASP A 133 -21.54 -9.14 9.57
C ASP A 133 -21.19 -10.00 10.80
N PHE A 134 -19.98 -10.56 10.86
CA PHE A 134 -19.58 -11.51 11.91
C PHE A 134 -18.71 -10.87 12.99
N PHE A 135 -17.73 -10.07 12.60
CA PHE A 135 -16.77 -9.45 13.52
C PHE A 135 -16.24 -8.11 12.95
N PRO A 136 -15.74 -7.22 13.82
CA PRO A 136 -15.00 -6.04 13.39
C PRO A 136 -13.61 -6.44 12.89
N MET A 137 -13.17 -5.80 11.81
CA MET A 137 -11.79 -5.81 11.36
C MET A 137 -11.16 -4.48 11.76
N ASP A 138 -10.14 -4.55 12.61
CA ASP A 138 -9.38 -3.39 13.07
C ASP A 138 -8.22 -3.09 12.12
N ASP A 139 -7.77 -1.84 12.14
CA ASP A 139 -6.60 -1.37 11.37
C ASP A 139 -6.65 -1.67 9.86
N VAL A 140 -7.86 -1.69 9.28
CA VAL A 140 -8.05 -1.83 7.84
C VAL A 140 -7.50 -0.59 7.13
N PRO A 141 -6.54 -0.73 6.20
CA PRO A 141 -6.05 0.42 5.44
C PRO A 141 -7.20 1.11 4.70
N LEU A 142 -7.26 2.44 4.77
CA LEU A 142 -8.36 3.19 4.14
C LEU A 142 -8.41 2.92 2.64
N HIS A 143 -7.28 2.80 1.96
CA HIS A 143 -7.20 2.50 0.53
C HIS A 143 -7.89 1.17 0.14
N TYR A 144 -8.08 0.23 1.07
CA TYR A 144 -8.84 -1.01 0.84
C TYR A 144 -10.34 -0.78 0.70
N VAL A 145 -10.85 0.40 1.08
CA VAL A 145 -12.23 0.80 0.82
C VAL A 145 -12.38 1.16 -0.66
N LEU A 146 -13.20 0.37 -1.34
CA LEU A 146 -13.39 0.43 -2.80
C LEU A 146 -14.59 1.29 -3.16
N GLY A 147 -15.65 1.27 -2.35
CA GLY A 147 -16.88 1.96 -2.65
C GLY A 147 -17.74 2.26 -1.43
N SER A 148 -18.58 3.29 -1.53
CA SER A 148 -19.60 3.62 -0.54
C SER A 148 -20.97 3.12 -1.02
N TYR A 149 -21.80 2.62 -0.12
CA TYR A 149 -23.17 2.25 -0.46
C TYR A 149 -24.04 3.49 -0.72
N ASP A 150 -24.68 3.52 -1.88
CA ASP A 150 -25.57 4.58 -2.34
C ASP A 150 -26.76 3.98 -3.09
N ARG A 151 -27.95 4.08 -2.48
CA ARG A 151 -29.21 3.53 -3.03
C ARG A 151 -29.62 4.15 -4.37
N SER A 152 -29.08 5.31 -4.72
CA SER A 152 -29.36 5.95 -6.01
C SER A 152 -28.63 5.26 -7.17
N VAL A 153 -27.55 4.51 -6.87
CA VAL A 153 -26.80 3.74 -7.86
C VAL A 153 -27.53 2.43 -8.13
N SER A 154 -27.89 2.17 -9.38
CA SER A 154 -28.55 0.90 -9.77
C SER A 154 -27.58 -0.19 -10.23
N GLU A 155 -26.33 0.17 -10.51
CA GLU A 155 -25.31 -0.75 -11.01
C GLU A 155 -24.75 -1.64 -9.89
N GLU A 156 -24.33 -2.84 -10.28
CA GLU A 156 -23.62 -3.76 -9.40
C GLU A 156 -22.12 -3.61 -9.59
N HIS A 157 -21.38 -3.52 -8.48
CA HIS A 157 -19.93 -3.58 -8.46
C HIS A 157 -19.49 -4.83 -7.70
N TYR A 158 -18.79 -5.74 -8.39
CA TYR A 158 -18.33 -7.01 -7.83
C TYR A 158 -19.46 -7.90 -7.27
N GLY A 159 -20.65 -7.81 -7.85
CA GLY A 159 -21.84 -8.53 -7.38
C GLY A 159 -22.52 -7.88 -6.16
N PHE A 160 -22.08 -6.69 -5.74
CA PHE A 160 -22.73 -5.88 -4.72
C PHE A 160 -23.54 -4.76 -5.38
N PRO A 161 -24.87 -4.71 -5.15
CA PRO A 161 -25.70 -3.63 -5.68
C PRO A 161 -25.48 -2.32 -4.92
N HIS A 162 -25.80 -1.20 -5.56
CA HIS A 162 -25.83 0.12 -4.92
C HIS A 162 -24.47 0.57 -4.38
N ILE A 163 -23.38 0.23 -5.06
CA ILE A 163 -22.04 0.68 -4.67
C ILE A 163 -21.61 1.82 -5.58
N ARG A 164 -21.24 2.95 -5.00
CA ARG A 164 -20.55 4.03 -5.70
C ARG A 164 -19.04 3.82 -5.56
N PRO A 165 -18.31 3.53 -6.65
CA PRO A 165 -16.85 3.43 -6.63
C PRO A 165 -16.18 4.71 -6.14
N LEU A 166 -15.10 4.58 -5.35
CA LEU A 166 -14.38 5.71 -4.76
C LEU A 166 -13.00 5.90 -5.39
N LEU A 167 -12.65 7.16 -5.64
CA LEU A 167 -11.30 7.62 -5.99
C LEU A 167 -10.58 6.81 -7.09
N GLY A 168 -11.24 6.58 -8.23
CA GLY A 168 -10.63 5.89 -9.37
C GLY A 168 -10.47 4.38 -9.18
N GLU A 169 -11.29 3.77 -8.33
CA GLU A 169 -11.38 2.33 -8.14
C GLU A 169 -11.59 1.58 -9.48
N HIS A 170 -10.90 0.44 -9.64
CA HIS A 170 -11.01 -0.46 -10.79
C HIS A 170 -10.62 -1.91 -10.42
N PRO A 171 -10.98 -2.93 -11.23
CA PRO A 171 -10.78 -4.35 -10.90
C PRO A 171 -9.35 -4.76 -10.54
N GLU A 172 -8.34 -4.32 -11.29
CA GLU A 172 -6.96 -4.71 -10.97
C GLU A 172 -6.48 -4.15 -9.61
N LEU A 173 -7.05 -3.01 -9.18
CA LEU A 173 -6.77 -2.41 -7.87
C LEU A 173 -7.38 -3.25 -6.74
N ALA A 174 -8.65 -3.64 -6.89
CA ALA A 174 -9.35 -4.49 -5.93
C ALA A 174 -8.62 -5.84 -5.73
N GLU A 175 -8.20 -6.47 -6.84
CA GLU A 175 -7.40 -7.70 -6.77
C GLU A 175 -6.04 -7.49 -6.11
N ARG A 176 -5.38 -6.35 -6.35
CA ARG A 176 -4.10 -6.03 -5.70
C ARG A 176 -4.28 -5.95 -4.19
N TYR A 177 -5.28 -5.23 -3.70
CA TYR A 177 -5.54 -5.10 -2.27
C TYR A 177 -5.91 -6.43 -1.61
N LEU A 178 -6.62 -7.32 -2.30
CA LEU A 178 -6.85 -8.68 -1.78
C LEU A 178 -5.56 -9.49 -1.64
N ARG A 179 -4.67 -9.45 -2.64
CA ARG A 179 -3.36 -10.12 -2.55
C ARG A 179 -2.49 -9.53 -1.44
N GLU A 180 -2.53 -8.22 -1.25
CA GLU A 180 -1.81 -7.55 -0.16
C GLU A 180 -2.38 -7.91 1.21
N ALA A 181 -3.70 -7.95 1.36
CA ALA A 181 -4.38 -8.40 2.58
C ALA A 181 -3.95 -9.82 2.97
N GLU A 182 -3.98 -10.74 1.99
CA GLU A 182 -3.54 -12.12 2.19
C GLU A 182 -2.06 -12.18 2.59
N ALA A 183 -1.18 -11.46 1.90
CA ALA A 183 0.25 -11.44 2.20
C ALA A 183 0.55 -10.90 3.61
N ARG A 184 -0.16 -9.84 4.03
CA ARG A 184 -0.03 -9.24 5.37
C ARG A 184 -0.49 -10.23 6.45
N TRP A 185 -1.66 -10.83 6.28
CA TRP A 185 -2.18 -11.84 7.19
C TRP A 185 -1.24 -13.04 7.31
N ASN A 186 -0.75 -13.57 6.19
CA ASN A 186 0.18 -14.70 6.16
C ASN A 186 1.52 -14.35 6.82
N THR A 187 1.98 -13.10 6.74
CA THR A 187 3.19 -12.66 7.46
C THR A 187 2.95 -12.63 8.96
N GLN A 188 1.79 -12.15 9.40
CA GLN A 188 1.45 -11.99 10.81
C GLN A 188 1.12 -13.33 11.51
N TYR A 189 0.39 -14.21 10.83
CA TYR A 189 -0.14 -15.46 11.41
C TYR A 189 0.47 -16.74 10.80
N GLY A 190 1.04 -16.68 9.61
CA GLY A 190 1.66 -17.83 8.94
C GLY A 190 3.03 -18.23 9.50
N GLN A 191 3.73 -17.33 10.22
CA GLN A 191 4.99 -17.68 10.90
C GLN A 191 4.80 -18.59 12.13
N SER A 192 3.60 -18.64 12.71
CA SER A 192 3.30 -19.53 13.85
C SER A 192 3.13 -21.01 13.48
N ALA A 193 3.01 -21.37 12.20
CA ALA A 193 2.81 -22.76 11.77
C ALA A 193 4.13 -23.55 11.54
N ALA A 194 5.30 -22.89 11.56
CA ALA A 194 6.58 -23.53 11.23
C ALA A 194 7.33 -24.16 12.42
N THR A 195 6.83 -24.02 13.66
CA THR A 195 7.46 -24.63 14.85
C THR A 195 6.51 -25.58 15.57
N THR A 196 6.13 -26.66 14.90
CA THR A 196 5.61 -27.86 15.57
C THR A 196 6.18 -29.12 14.93
N GLU A 197 7.51 -29.20 14.76
CA GLU A 197 8.16 -30.50 14.63
C GLU A 197 8.16 -31.18 16.01
N VAL A 198 7.23 -32.12 16.17
CA VAL A 198 7.20 -33.06 17.30
C VAL A 198 8.50 -33.88 17.27
N PRO A 199 9.27 -33.99 18.38
CA PRO A 199 10.49 -34.79 18.37
C PRO A 199 10.13 -36.26 18.19
N LYS A 200 10.60 -36.88 17.10
CA LYS A 200 10.54 -38.33 16.93
C LYS A 200 11.44 -38.98 17.98
N ASN A 201 10.83 -39.51 19.03
CA ASN A 201 11.50 -40.40 19.97
C ASN A 201 12.01 -41.64 19.20
N THR A 202 13.32 -41.76 19.11
CA THR A 202 14.01 -42.95 18.62
C THR A 202 13.85 -44.09 19.64
N MET A 203 12.84 -44.94 19.48
CA MET A 203 12.87 -46.27 20.10
C MET A 203 13.63 -47.22 19.18
N GLN A 204 14.84 -47.57 19.62
CA GLN A 204 15.57 -48.75 19.17
C GLN A 204 14.72 -50.00 19.44
N THR A 205 14.48 -50.80 18.40
CA THR A 205 14.15 -52.21 18.57
C THR A 205 15.32 -53.05 18.08
N MET A 206 15.78 -53.89 19.00
CA MET A 206 16.94 -54.76 18.93
C MET A 206 16.81 -55.84 17.85
N GLY A 207 17.97 -56.31 17.39
CA GLY A 207 18.11 -57.33 16.36
C GLY A 207 17.97 -58.78 16.86
N GLY A 208 18.20 -59.68 15.90
CA GLY A 208 18.13 -61.15 16.01
C GLY A 208 16.80 -61.66 15.46
N ILE A 209 16.72 -62.58 14.50
CA ILE A 209 17.39 -63.89 14.50
C ILE A 209 17.67 -64.36 13.05
N SER A 210 18.89 -64.79 12.79
CA SER A 210 19.21 -66.08 12.17
C SER A 210 20.41 -66.65 12.92
#